data_AF-A0AA38YSY8-F1
#
_entry.id   AF-A0AA38YSY8-F1
#
_cell.length_a   1.000
_cell.length_b   1.000
_cell.length_c   1.000
_cell.angle_alpha   90.00
_cell.angle_beta   90.00
_cell.angle_gamma   90.00
#
_symmetry.space_group_name_H-M   'P 1'
#
loop_
_entity.id
_entity.type
_entity.pdbx_description
1 polymer ?
#
loop_
_entity_poly.entity_id
_entity_poly.type
_entity_poly.pdbx_seq_one_letter_code
_entity_poly.pdbx_strand_id
1 'polypeptide(L)'
;MEKDTIFVWNPSIKESKRLPSKPFEQLFYLVSYAFGYDSITDDYKVVRLVCCSIDDSYEYHVEVFSLRNNAWRKIRSFPYFLFTDEAGKHVNGSINWAVSRDKNNDHWFIASLDLATESYQVVPQPDCANETLKPIIRVLGGQFCIIFEYDDIIDVWVMQEYGVKESWSKLVTVPFFSDPLDANYAKPLFYLKEGAILIDFYGMLILYNFNRNESTSPMIYGVHHYHEVEVYLESMVSPNSYN
;
A
#
# COMPACT_ATOMS: atom_id res chain seq x y z
N MET A 1 14.32 22.03 -11.02
CA MET A 1 13.49 21.32 -10.01
C MET A 1 12.48 20.50 -10.76
N GLU A 2 12.51 19.19 -10.55
CA GLU A 2 11.65 18.23 -11.24
C GLU A 2 10.20 18.40 -10.74
N LYS A 3 9.23 18.24 -11.64
CA LYS A 3 7.81 18.35 -11.32
C LYS A 3 7.20 16.96 -11.38
N ASP A 4 6.78 16.45 -10.23
CA ASP A 4 5.94 15.26 -10.22
C ASP A 4 4.60 15.58 -10.88
N THR A 5 4.22 14.71 -11.80
CA THR A 5 2.91 14.76 -12.43
C THR A 5 2.07 13.61 -11.87
N ILE A 6 1.02 13.98 -11.13
CA ILE A 6 0.15 13.02 -10.46
C ILE A 6 -1.17 12.95 -11.24
N PHE A 7 -1.65 11.73 -11.46
CA PHE A 7 -2.96 11.46 -12.03
C PHE A 7 -3.78 10.62 -11.08
N VAL A 8 -5.07 10.94 -10.97
CA VAL A 8 -6.08 10.00 -10.49
C VAL A 8 -6.73 9.38 -11.70
N TRP A 9 -6.77 8.07 -11.77
CA TRP A 9 -7.26 7.33 -12.92
C TRP A 9 -8.37 6.36 -12.49
N ASN A 10 -9.50 6.40 -13.19
CA ASN A 10 -10.52 5.36 -13.13
C ASN A 10 -10.41 4.49 -14.39
N PRO A 11 -9.83 3.28 -14.29
CA PRO A 11 -9.68 2.38 -15.43
C PRO A 11 -11.02 1.88 -16.00
N SER A 12 -12.06 1.72 -15.17
CA SER A 12 -13.37 1.16 -15.56
C SER A 12 -14.05 2.01 -16.65
N ILE A 13 -13.93 3.33 -16.53
CA ILE A 13 -14.51 4.30 -17.48
C ILE A 13 -13.43 4.98 -18.35
N LYS A 14 -12.17 4.59 -18.19
CA LYS A 14 -11.00 5.11 -18.94
C LYS A 14 -10.82 6.63 -18.82
N GLU A 15 -11.16 7.20 -17.67
CA GLU A 15 -11.01 8.63 -17.39
C GLU A 15 -9.89 8.88 -16.39
N SER A 16 -9.16 9.98 -16.58
CA SER A 16 -8.16 10.45 -15.62
C SER A 16 -8.33 11.93 -15.32
N LYS A 17 -7.87 12.36 -14.15
CA LYS A 17 -7.73 13.75 -13.74
C LYS A 17 -6.26 13.99 -13.38
N ARG A 18 -5.64 14.93 -14.09
CA ARG A 18 -4.32 15.43 -13.71
C ARG A 18 -4.47 16.34 -12.50
N LEU A 19 -3.73 16.06 -11.43
CA LEU A 19 -3.73 16.92 -10.26
C LEU A 19 -2.82 18.14 -10.47
N PRO A 20 -3.12 19.27 -9.81
CA PRO A 20 -2.19 20.40 -9.77
C PRO A 20 -0.83 19.93 -9.27
N SER A 21 0.20 20.12 -10.10
CA SER A 21 1.58 19.79 -9.73
C SER A 21 2.13 20.93 -8.87
N LYS A 22 2.70 20.56 -7.72
CA LYS A 22 3.48 21.47 -6.90
C LYS A 22 4.94 21.02 -6.97
N PRO A 23 5.88 21.89 -7.40
CA PRO A 23 7.29 21.54 -7.43
C PRO A 23 7.76 21.22 -6.02
N PHE A 24 8.71 20.28 -5.90
CA PHE A 24 9.41 20.07 -4.65
C PHE A 24 10.25 21.31 -4.34
N GLU A 25 9.99 21.91 -3.18
CA GLU A 25 10.71 23.10 -2.72
C GLU A 25 12.14 22.75 -2.26
N GLN A 26 12.40 21.47 -1.94
CA GLN A 26 13.66 20.98 -1.38
C GLN A 26 14.04 19.62 -1.99
N LEU A 27 15.31 19.24 -1.83
CA LEU A 27 15.75 17.87 -2.10
C LEU A 27 15.07 16.93 -1.09
N PHE A 28 14.40 15.91 -1.61
CA PHE A 28 13.71 14.91 -0.80
C PHE A 28 14.48 13.58 -0.85
N TYR A 29 14.43 12.84 0.26
CA TYR A 29 15.02 11.52 0.38
C TYR A 29 14.07 10.43 -0.14
N LEU A 30 12.77 10.60 0.13
CA LEU A 30 11.75 9.59 -0.14
C LEU A 30 10.39 10.27 -0.31
N VAL A 31 9.57 9.77 -1.23
CA VAL A 31 8.17 10.21 -1.40
C VAL A 31 7.29 8.98 -1.43
N SER A 32 6.25 8.96 -0.59
CA SER A 32 5.21 7.94 -0.62
C SER A 32 3.86 8.59 -0.92
N TYR A 33 3.07 7.91 -1.74
CA TYR A 33 1.74 8.32 -2.14
C TYR A 33 0.70 7.37 -1.56
N ALA A 34 -0.52 7.84 -1.37
CA ALA A 34 -1.65 6.98 -1.10
C ALA A 34 -2.92 7.57 -1.67
N PHE A 35 -3.89 6.72 -1.96
CA PHE A 35 -5.20 7.11 -2.44
C PHE A 35 -6.26 6.40 -1.60
N GLY A 36 -7.31 7.12 -1.23
CA GLY A 36 -8.40 6.54 -0.45
C GLY A 36 -9.67 7.35 -0.51
N TYR A 37 -10.75 6.70 -0.11
CA TYR A 37 -12.07 7.32 -0.01
C TYR A 37 -12.39 7.64 1.46
N ASP A 38 -12.82 8.87 1.69
CA ASP A 38 -13.39 9.34 2.94
C ASP A 38 -14.91 9.34 2.83
N SER A 39 -15.54 8.33 3.45
CA SER A 39 -17.00 8.18 3.46
C SER A 39 -17.73 9.24 4.28
N ILE A 40 -17.05 9.93 5.21
CA ILE A 40 -17.67 10.95 6.06
C ILE A 40 -17.88 12.24 5.27
N THR A 41 -16.89 12.62 4.46
CA THR A 41 -16.98 13.81 3.60
C THR A 41 -17.38 13.51 2.16
N ASP A 42 -17.58 12.23 1.82
CA ASP A 42 -17.89 11.74 0.46
C ASP A 42 -16.88 12.30 -0.56
N ASP A 43 -15.60 12.07 -0.26
CA ASP A 43 -14.49 12.63 -1.01
C ASP A 43 -13.38 11.60 -1.22
N TYR A 44 -12.79 11.66 -2.41
CA TYR A 44 -11.58 10.91 -2.71
C TYR A 44 -10.37 11.80 -2.41
N LYS A 45 -9.41 11.23 -1.69
CA LYS A 45 -8.24 11.96 -1.23
C LYS A 45 -6.96 11.29 -1.73
N VAL A 46 -6.02 12.11 -2.17
CA VAL A 46 -4.63 11.68 -2.41
C VAL A 46 -3.78 12.22 -1.28
N VAL A 47 -3.04 11.34 -0.62
CA VAL A 47 -2.09 11.70 0.43
C VAL A 47 -0.68 11.59 -0.14
N ARG A 48 0.14 12.61 0.11
CA ARG A 48 1.55 12.66 -0.27
C ARG A 48 2.40 12.88 0.97
N LEU A 49 3.31 11.95 1.25
CA LEU A 49 4.33 12.05 2.29
C LEU A 49 5.66 12.36 1.61
N VAL A 50 6.30 13.47 1.98
CA VAL A 50 7.61 13.88 1.46
C VAL A 50 8.61 13.91 2.60
N CYS A 51 9.60 13.03 2.55
CA CYS A 51 10.71 12.98 3.49
C CYS A 51 11.80 13.95 3.05
N CYS A 52 12.05 14.98 3.85
CA CYS A 52 13.14 15.94 3.65
C CYS A 52 14.28 15.65 4.64
N SER A 53 15.51 15.86 4.18
CA SER A 53 16.69 15.87 5.05
C SER A 53 16.94 17.31 5.50
N ILE A 54 16.78 17.59 6.79
CA ILE A 54 16.97 18.92 7.40
C ILE A 54 17.95 18.77 8.56
N ASP A 55 19.13 19.39 8.44
CA ASP A 55 20.14 19.46 9.51
C ASP A 55 20.42 18.10 10.19
N ASP A 56 20.75 17.08 9.39
CA ASP A 56 20.98 15.69 9.80
C ASP A 56 19.77 14.94 10.43
N SER A 57 18.57 15.52 10.33
CA SER A 57 17.30 14.89 10.71
C SER A 57 16.38 14.65 9.51
N TYR A 58 15.47 13.69 9.64
CA TYR A 58 14.45 13.40 8.62
C TYR A 58 13.09 13.90 9.11
N GLU A 59 12.46 14.79 8.34
CA GLU A 59 11.08 15.23 8.60
C GLU A 59 10.17 14.85 7.43
N TYR A 60 9.00 14.34 7.75
CA TYR A 60 7.96 14.05 6.76
C TYR A 60 6.92 15.16 6.73
N HIS A 61 6.85 15.87 5.61
CA HIS A 61 5.75 16.77 5.30
C HIS A 61 4.61 16.00 4.65
N VAL A 62 3.39 16.22 5.14
CA VAL A 62 2.20 15.53 4.63
C VAL A 62 1.25 16.53 4.00
N GLU A 63 0.87 16.24 2.77
CA GLU A 63 -0.11 17.00 2.00
C GLU A 63 -1.25 16.08 1.58
N VAL A 64 -2.48 16.58 1.73
CA VAL A 64 -3.70 15.90 1.32
C VAL A 64 -4.35 16.71 0.21
N PHE A 65 -4.57 16.07 -0.94
CA PHE A 65 -5.40 16.59 -2.01
C PHE A 65 -6.83 16.09 -1.83
N SER A 66 -7.78 17.00 -1.82
CA SER A 66 -9.20 16.67 -1.88
C SER A 66 -9.68 16.78 -3.32
N LEU A 67 -10.25 15.72 -3.88
CA LEU A 67 -10.80 15.76 -5.24
C LEU A 67 -12.00 16.71 -5.30
N ARG A 68 -12.83 16.70 -4.27
CA ARG A 68 -13.99 17.59 -4.12
C ARG A 68 -13.59 19.07 -4.10
N ASN A 69 -12.56 19.43 -3.34
CA ASN A 69 -12.12 20.83 -3.22
C ASN A 69 -11.08 21.23 -4.27
N ASN A 70 -10.62 20.27 -5.07
CA ASN A 70 -9.60 20.45 -6.12
C ASN A 70 -8.33 21.17 -5.62
N ALA A 71 -7.94 20.90 -4.38
CA ALA A 71 -6.87 21.64 -3.71
C ALA A 71 -6.03 20.74 -2.80
N TRP A 72 -4.73 21.03 -2.77
CA TRP A 72 -3.80 20.49 -1.79
C TRP A 72 -3.86 21.31 -0.51
N ARG A 73 -3.71 20.63 0.63
CA ARG A 73 -3.47 21.27 1.92
C ARG A 73 -2.48 20.48 2.75
N LYS A 74 -1.69 21.20 3.54
CA LYS A 74 -0.77 20.58 4.50
C LYS A 74 -1.55 20.14 5.74
N ILE A 75 -1.19 18.99 6.28
CA ILE A 75 -1.65 18.50 7.59
C ILE A 75 -0.45 18.36 8.53
N ARG A 76 -0.67 17.82 9.73
CA ARG A 76 0.43 17.59 10.69
C ARG A 76 1.50 16.68 10.08
N SER A 77 2.77 16.97 10.33
CA SER A 77 3.90 16.15 9.89
C SER A 77 3.76 14.70 10.34
N PHE A 78 4.24 13.76 9.55
CA PHE A 78 4.17 12.33 9.87
C PHE A 78 5.25 12.00 10.91
N PRO A 79 4.88 11.45 12.09
CA PRO A 79 5.81 11.34 13.20
C PRO A 79 6.67 10.06 13.18
N TYR A 80 6.67 9.31 12.07
CA TYR A 80 7.27 7.99 11.97
C TYR A 80 8.14 7.86 10.70
N PHE A 81 8.96 6.82 10.65
CA PHE A 81 9.86 6.56 9.53
C PHE A 81 9.32 5.45 8.62
N LEU A 82 9.21 5.71 7.32
CA LEU A 82 8.85 4.71 6.31
C LEU A 82 10.05 3.83 5.97
N PHE A 83 9.83 2.52 5.80
CA PHE A 83 10.87 1.60 5.36
C PHE A 83 11.17 1.69 3.86
N THR A 84 10.16 2.04 3.07
CA THR A 84 10.17 2.05 1.60
C THR A 84 9.32 3.22 1.08
N ASP A 85 9.42 3.49 -0.21
CA ASP A 85 8.57 4.44 -0.93
C ASP A 85 7.23 3.82 -1.37
N GLU A 86 6.90 2.62 -0.88
CA GLU A 86 5.64 1.96 -1.22
C GLU A 86 4.43 2.81 -0.86
N ALA A 87 3.39 2.68 -1.68
CA ALA A 87 2.16 3.41 -1.49
C ALA A 87 1.40 2.97 -0.24
N GLY A 88 0.88 3.94 0.51
CA GLY A 88 0.01 3.67 1.66
C GLY A 88 -1.28 2.95 1.23
N LYS A 89 -1.76 2.04 2.07
CA LYS A 89 -2.88 1.15 1.72
C LYS A 89 -4.18 1.58 2.41
N HIS A 90 -5.21 1.84 1.61
CA HIS A 90 -6.53 2.26 2.09
C HIS A 90 -7.38 1.09 2.55
N VAL A 91 -7.87 1.17 3.79
CA VAL A 91 -8.84 0.23 4.35
C VAL A 91 -9.66 0.95 5.42
N ASN A 92 -10.97 0.71 5.43
CA ASN A 92 -11.89 1.25 6.42
C ASN A 92 -11.75 2.78 6.69
N GLY A 93 -11.65 3.57 5.62
CA GLY A 93 -11.54 5.04 5.71
C GLY A 93 -10.16 5.56 6.14
N SER A 94 -9.19 4.67 6.31
CA SER A 94 -7.83 5.01 6.75
C SER A 94 -6.77 4.59 5.75
N ILE A 95 -5.64 5.30 5.72
CA ILE A 95 -4.43 4.91 4.98
C ILE A 95 -3.41 4.33 5.95
N ASN A 96 -2.79 3.21 5.59
CA ASN A 96 -1.88 2.46 6.44
C ASN A 96 -0.48 2.36 5.84
N TRP A 97 0.53 2.38 6.71
CA TRP A 97 1.95 2.15 6.40
C TRP A 97 2.59 1.25 7.44
N ALA A 98 3.53 0.40 7.01
CA ALA A 98 4.51 -0.21 7.91
C ALA A 98 5.63 0.80 8.16
N VAL A 99 5.90 1.08 9.43
CA VAL A 99 6.83 2.14 9.85
C VAL A 99 7.66 1.72 11.06
N SER A 100 8.73 2.46 11.34
CA SER A 100 9.46 2.44 12.61
C SER A 100 9.41 3.80 13.31
N ARG A 101 9.86 3.84 14.58
CA ARG A 101 9.96 5.11 15.33
C ARG A 101 11.10 5.99 14.83
N ASP A 102 12.18 5.37 14.35
CA ASP A 102 13.34 6.05 13.80
C ASP A 102 14.04 5.14 12.79
N LYS A 103 14.98 5.71 12.02
CA LYS A 103 15.67 5.03 10.92
C LYS A 103 16.52 3.82 11.36
N ASN A 104 17.01 3.81 12.59
CA ASN A 104 17.92 2.78 13.11
C ASN A 104 17.16 1.70 13.91
N ASN A 105 15.84 1.83 14.01
CA ASN A 105 15.01 0.93 14.78
C ASN A 105 14.43 -0.15 13.86
N ASP A 106 14.75 -1.41 14.17
CA ASP A 106 14.25 -2.56 13.43
C ASP A 106 12.83 -2.97 13.86
N HIS A 107 12.33 -2.47 15.00
CA HIS A 107 10.95 -2.70 15.43
C HIS A 107 9.99 -1.89 14.57
N TRP A 108 9.21 -2.62 13.79
CA TRP A 108 8.14 -2.05 13.00
C TRP A 108 6.81 -2.02 13.75
N PHE A 109 5.90 -1.16 13.31
CA PHE A 109 4.48 -1.15 13.65
C PHE A 109 3.66 -0.58 12.49
N ILE A 110 2.33 -0.65 12.60
CA ILE A 110 1.43 -0.09 11.60
C ILE A 110 0.98 1.29 12.06
N ALA A 111 1.28 2.31 11.27
CA ALA A 111 0.71 3.64 11.43
C ALA A 111 -0.42 3.83 10.43
N SER A 112 -1.51 4.40 10.92
CA SER A 112 -2.71 4.70 10.16
C SER A 112 -3.00 6.19 10.20
N LEU A 113 -3.36 6.78 9.06
CA LEU A 113 -3.95 8.11 8.94
C LEU A 113 -5.45 7.96 8.67
N ASP A 114 -6.28 8.42 9.60
CA ASP A 114 -7.72 8.52 9.38
C ASP A 114 -7.99 9.66 8.38
N LEU A 115 -8.69 9.40 7.27
CA LEU A 115 -8.91 10.42 6.23
C LEU A 115 -9.96 11.48 6.63
N ALA A 116 -10.86 11.16 7.56
CA ALA A 116 -11.92 12.05 7.99
C ALA A 116 -11.41 13.05 9.03
N THR A 117 -10.65 12.57 10.03
CA THR A 117 -10.12 13.40 11.12
C THR A 117 -8.71 13.89 10.88
N GLU A 118 -7.98 13.25 9.96
CA GLU A 118 -6.57 13.50 9.66
C GLU A 118 -5.65 13.37 10.87
N SER A 119 -6.01 12.44 11.76
CA SER A 119 -5.20 12.03 12.89
C SER A 119 -4.45 10.75 12.60
N TYR A 120 -3.24 10.65 13.17
CA TYR A 120 -2.45 9.42 13.16
C TYR A 120 -2.80 8.54 14.35
N GLN A 121 -2.84 7.24 14.11
CA GLN A 121 -3.04 6.22 15.13
C GLN A 121 -2.18 4.98 14.84
N VAL A 122 -1.95 4.18 15.86
CA VAL A 122 -1.26 2.88 15.73
C VAL A 122 -2.31 1.79 15.62
N VAL A 123 -2.14 0.90 14.63
CA VAL A 123 -3.00 -0.27 14.44
C VAL A 123 -2.33 -1.50 15.05
N PRO A 124 -3.07 -2.37 15.77
CA PRO A 124 -2.50 -3.57 16.38
C PRO A 124 -1.89 -4.54 15.36
N GLN A 125 -0.73 -5.08 15.70
CA GLN A 125 -0.03 -6.12 14.94
C GLN A 125 -0.52 -7.53 15.33
N PRO A 126 -0.36 -8.53 14.46
CA PRO A 126 -0.58 -9.93 14.84
C PRO A 126 0.52 -10.39 15.82
N ASP A 127 0.18 -11.28 16.77
CA ASP A 127 1.12 -11.77 17.81
C ASP A 127 2.31 -12.57 17.24
N CYS A 128 2.17 -13.08 16.02
CA CYS A 128 3.19 -13.84 15.31
C CYS A 128 4.23 -12.96 14.58
N ALA A 129 4.08 -11.64 14.65
CA ALA A 129 5.00 -10.72 14.00
C ALA A 129 6.41 -10.96 14.53
N ASN A 130 7.32 -11.41 13.67
CA ASN A 130 8.73 -11.25 13.97
C ASN A 130 8.99 -9.73 13.96
N GLU A 131 9.29 -9.18 15.14
CA GLU A 131 9.41 -7.74 15.33
C GLU A 131 10.54 -7.11 14.49
N THR A 132 11.51 -7.91 14.04
CA THR A 132 12.63 -7.44 13.21
C THR A 132 12.42 -7.69 11.71
N LEU A 133 11.49 -8.57 11.33
CA LEU A 133 11.18 -8.83 9.93
C LEU A 133 10.17 -7.79 9.45
N LYS A 134 10.64 -6.85 8.64
CA LYS A 134 9.83 -5.77 8.07
C LYS A 134 8.76 -6.36 7.14
N PRO A 135 7.47 -6.14 7.42
CA PRO A 135 6.41 -6.71 6.60
C PRO A 135 6.14 -5.87 5.37
N ILE A 136 5.51 -6.52 4.39
CA ILE A 136 4.81 -5.84 3.30
C ILE A 136 3.34 -5.72 3.69
N ILE A 137 2.75 -4.54 3.52
CA ILE A 137 1.32 -4.31 3.75
C ILE A 137 0.54 -4.28 2.43
N ARG A 138 -0.63 -4.90 2.40
CA ARG A 138 -1.51 -4.97 1.22
C ARG A 138 -2.98 -4.93 1.63
N VAL A 139 -3.85 -4.86 0.62
CA VAL A 139 -5.29 -5.06 0.78
C VAL A 139 -5.69 -6.24 -0.09
N LEU A 140 -6.29 -7.26 0.52
CA LEU A 140 -6.67 -8.49 -0.14
C LEU A 140 -8.18 -8.69 0.03
N GLY A 141 -8.94 -8.64 -1.06
CA GLY A 141 -10.40 -8.77 -1.01
C GLY A 141 -11.09 -7.72 -0.12
N GLY A 142 -10.50 -6.52 0.01
CA GLY A 142 -11.00 -5.46 0.89
C GLY A 142 -10.55 -5.57 2.36
N GLN A 143 -9.78 -6.61 2.72
CA GLN A 143 -9.25 -6.80 4.07
C GLN A 143 -7.80 -6.36 4.15
N PHE A 144 -7.40 -5.84 5.31
CA PHE A 144 -6.00 -5.46 5.55
C PHE A 144 -5.13 -6.70 5.67
N CYS A 145 -3.98 -6.70 4.99
CA CYS A 145 -3.12 -7.85 4.85
C CYS A 145 -1.67 -7.48 5.19
N ILE A 146 -0.98 -8.40 5.87
CA ILE A 146 0.46 -8.35 6.13
C ILE A 146 1.11 -9.59 5.54
N ILE A 147 2.25 -9.40 4.92
CA ILE A 147 3.05 -10.46 4.31
C ILE A 147 4.42 -10.46 4.96
N PHE A 148 4.83 -11.63 5.43
CA PHE A 148 6.19 -11.89 5.89
C PHE A 148 6.86 -12.80 4.89
N GLU A 149 7.99 -12.35 4.36
CA GLU A 149 8.83 -13.12 3.46
C GLU A 149 10.01 -13.69 4.25
N TYR A 150 10.17 -15.00 4.17
CA TYR A 150 11.29 -15.76 4.71
C TYR A 150 12.07 -16.39 3.56
N ASP A 151 13.22 -16.99 3.85
CA ASP A 151 14.11 -17.58 2.84
C ASP A 151 13.42 -18.63 1.94
N ASP A 152 12.43 -19.36 2.47
CA ASP A 152 11.79 -20.51 1.82
C ASP A 152 10.27 -20.49 1.87
N ILE A 153 9.66 -19.49 2.51
CA ILE A 153 8.20 -19.38 2.62
C ILE A 153 7.74 -17.94 2.65
N ILE A 154 6.46 -17.75 2.31
CA ILE A 154 5.74 -16.50 2.45
C ILE A 154 4.51 -16.75 3.31
N ASP A 155 4.41 -16.03 4.41
CA ASP A 155 3.23 -16.04 5.27
C ASP A 155 2.33 -14.85 4.97
N VAL A 156 1.07 -15.13 4.64
CA VAL A 156 0.04 -14.12 4.40
C VAL A 156 -0.92 -14.09 5.58
N TRP A 157 -1.01 -12.95 6.26
CA TRP A 157 -1.90 -12.71 7.38
C TRP A 157 -2.96 -11.68 7.01
N VAL A 158 -4.20 -11.92 7.40
CA VAL A 158 -5.32 -11.01 7.15
C VAL A 158 -5.97 -10.60 8.47
N MET A 159 -6.36 -9.33 8.54
CA MET A 159 -7.13 -8.77 9.64
C MET A 159 -8.60 -8.79 9.24
N GLN A 160 -9.39 -9.68 9.86
CA GLN A 160 -10.78 -9.88 9.47
C GLN A 160 -11.64 -8.66 9.82
N GLU A 161 -11.36 -8.01 10.95
CA GLU A 161 -12.01 -6.78 11.40
C GLU A 161 -10.95 -5.71 11.64
N TYR A 162 -10.99 -4.66 10.82
CA TYR A 162 -9.94 -3.64 10.84
C TYR A 162 -9.81 -2.95 12.20
N GLY A 163 -8.59 -2.92 12.75
CA GLY A 163 -8.28 -2.35 14.06
C GLY A 163 -8.44 -3.31 15.25
N VAL A 164 -9.02 -4.51 15.04
CA VAL A 164 -9.22 -5.50 16.10
C VAL A 164 -8.09 -6.53 16.09
N LYS A 165 -7.28 -6.56 17.15
CA LYS A 165 -6.09 -7.40 17.24
C LYS A 165 -6.43 -8.89 17.12
N GLU A 166 -7.47 -9.33 17.82
CA GLU A 166 -7.91 -10.73 17.89
C GLU A 166 -8.47 -11.24 16.55
N SER A 167 -8.72 -10.34 15.59
CA SER A 167 -9.23 -10.68 14.26
C SER A 167 -8.13 -11.07 13.27
N TRP A 168 -6.86 -10.93 13.65
CA TRP A 168 -5.74 -11.40 12.84
C TRP A 168 -5.75 -12.92 12.72
N SER A 169 -5.61 -13.42 11.50
CA SER A 169 -5.47 -14.85 11.21
C SER A 169 -4.53 -15.08 10.04
N LYS A 170 -3.72 -16.14 10.11
CA LYS A 170 -2.91 -16.58 8.97
C LYS A 170 -3.85 -17.15 7.91
N LEU A 171 -3.82 -16.56 6.72
CA LEU A 171 -4.61 -17.00 5.59
C LEU A 171 -3.96 -18.20 4.90
N VAL A 172 -2.66 -18.09 4.59
CA VAL A 172 -1.93 -19.12 3.85
C VAL A 172 -0.42 -18.97 4.09
N THR A 173 0.28 -20.11 4.04
CA THR A 173 1.74 -20.17 3.85
C THR A 173 2.00 -20.67 2.44
N VAL A 174 2.76 -19.91 1.66
CA VAL A 174 3.13 -20.26 0.29
C VAL A 174 4.59 -20.71 0.31
N PRO A 175 4.90 -21.95 -0.12
CA PRO A 175 6.29 -22.36 -0.27
C PRO A 175 6.96 -21.51 -1.33
N PHE A 176 8.16 -21.07 -1.02
CA PHE A 176 8.97 -20.19 -1.83
C PHE A 176 10.30 -20.86 -2.14
N PHE A 177 10.76 -20.70 -3.38
CA PHE A 177 12.05 -21.19 -3.83
C PHE A 177 12.81 -20.00 -4.42
N SER A 178 13.35 -19.13 -3.57
CA SER A 178 14.33 -18.12 -4.02
C SER A 178 15.68 -18.76 -4.33
N ASP A 179 16.38 -18.18 -5.30
CA ASP A 179 17.83 -18.15 -5.27
C ASP A 179 18.26 -17.17 -4.14
N PRO A 180 19.09 -17.58 -3.16
CA PRO A 180 19.49 -16.76 -2.02
C PRO A 180 20.16 -15.42 -2.37
N LEU A 181 20.49 -15.19 -3.64
CA LEU A 181 21.20 -14.00 -4.11
C LEU A 181 20.27 -12.82 -4.46
N ASP A 182 18.96 -13.03 -4.52
CA ASP A 182 17.99 -12.04 -4.99
C ASP A 182 16.97 -11.72 -3.90
N ALA A 183 17.26 -10.67 -3.11
CA ALA A 183 16.34 -10.09 -2.14
C ALA A 183 15.21 -9.37 -2.87
N ASN A 184 14.23 -10.08 -3.43
CA ASN A 184 13.10 -9.39 -4.05
C ASN A 184 11.73 -10.02 -3.82
N TYR A 185 10.76 -9.10 -3.82
CA TYR A 185 9.44 -9.19 -3.21
C TYR A 185 8.43 -9.93 -4.08
N ALA A 186 7.72 -10.89 -3.49
CA ALA A 186 6.51 -11.46 -4.06
C ALA A 186 5.31 -10.58 -3.67
N LYS A 187 4.47 -10.25 -4.63
CA LYS A 187 3.32 -9.37 -4.43
C LYS A 187 2.03 -10.17 -4.54
N PRO A 188 1.43 -10.68 -3.44
CA PRO A 188 0.10 -11.26 -3.52
C PRO A 188 -0.90 -10.17 -3.92
N LEU A 189 -1.64 -10.45 -4.98
CA LEU A 189 -2.56 -9.51 -5.63
C LEU A 189 -4.00 -9.80 -5.21
N PHE A 190 -4.40 -11.07 -5.23
CA PHE A 190 -5.81 -11.42 -5.09
C PHE A 190 -6.02 -12.81 -4.47
N TYR A 191 -7.00 -12.90 -3.58
CA TYR A 191 -7.45 -14.17 -3.01
C TYR A 191 -8.73 -14.62 -3.71
N LEU A 192 -8.68 -15.81 -4.30
CA LEU A 192 -9.80 -16.47 -4.95
C LEU A 192 -10.53 -17.34 -3.93
N LYS A 193 -11.86 -17.27 -3.92
CA LYS A 193 -12.72 -17.97 -2.94
C LYS A 193 -12.55 -19.49 -2.98
N GLU A 194 -11.99 -20.02 -4.07
CA GLU A 194 -11.70 -21.43 -4.32
C GLU A 194 -10.41 -21.93 -3.62
N GLY A 195 -9.80 -21.09 -2.79
CA GLY A 195 -8.57 -21.40 -2.06
C GLY A 195 -7.34 -21.33 -2.95
N ALA A 196 -7.25 -20.27 -3.73
CA ALA A 196 -6.07 -19.93 -4.50
C ALA A 196 -5.70 -18.47 -4.30
N ILE A 197 -4.41 -18.16 -4.42
CA ILE A 197 -3.90 -16.79 -4.33
C ILE A 197 -3.13 -16.48 -5.63
N LEU A 198 -3.45 -15.33 -6.21
CA LEU A 198 -2.71 -14.78 -7.34
C LEU A 198 -1.57 -13.92 -6.78
N ILE A 199 -0.36 -14.19 -7.23
CA ILE A 199 0.87 -13.55 -6.79
C ILE A 199 1.60 -13.03 -8.03
N ASP A 200 2.04 -11.78 -8.00
CA ASP A 200 3.01 -11.25 -8.95
C ASP A 200 4.42 -11.53 -8.43
N PHE A 201 5.16 -12.26 -9.24
CA PHE A 201 6.52 -12.67 -9.01
C PHE A 201 7.40 -12.14 -10.14
N TYR A 202 8.04 -10.99 -9.93
CA TYR A 202 8.95 -10.38 -10.91
C TYR A 202 8.34 -10.13 -12.30
N GLY A 203 7.07 -9.75 -12.37
CA GLY A 203 6.42 -9.60 -13.68
C GLY A 203 5.87 -10.91 -14.25
N MET A 204 5.94 -12.01 -13.48
CA MET A 204 5.25 -13.26 -13.76
C MET A 204 4.11 -13.46 -12.77
N LEU A 205 2.90 -13.61 -13.29
CA LEU A 205 1.78 -14.00 -12.45
C LEU A 205 1.83 -15.50 -12.16
N ILE A 206 1.62 -15.84 -10.90
CA ILE A 206 1.52 -17.20 -10.37
C ILE A 206 0.21 -17.31 -9.62
N LEU A 207 -0.63 -18.25 -10.03
CA LEU A 207 -1.81 -18.67 -9.31
C LEU A 207 -1.46 -19.91 -8.50
N TYR A 208 -1.38 -19.76 -7.17
CA TYR A 208 -1.07 -20.84 -6.24
C TYR A 208 -2.34 -21.34 -5.55
N ASN A 209 -2.67 -22.61 -5.74
CA ASN A 209 -3.78 -23.29 -5.08
C ASN A 209 -3.25 -24.05 -3.86
N PHE A 210 -3.55 -23.56 -2.66
CA PHE A 210 -3.05 -24.17 -1.43
C PHE A 210 -3.86 -25.40 -1.00
N ASN A 211 -5.09 -25.58 -1.49
CA ASN A 211 -5.85 -26.81 -1.26
C ASN A 211 -5.21 -28.01 -1.98
N ARG A 212 -4.56 -27.78 -3.11
CA ARG A 212 -3.88 -28.81 -3.93
C ARG A 212 -2.36 -28.78 -3.83
N ASN A 213 -1.80 -27.71 -3.26
CA ASN A 213 -0.37 -27.41 -3.29
C ASN A 213 0.18 -27.40 -4.74
N GLU A 214 -0.53 -26.72 -5.63
CA GLU A 214 -0.21 -26.62 -7.06
C GLU A 214 -0.10 -25.16 -7.47
N SER A 215 0.89 -24.83 -8.31
CA SER A 215 1.01 -23.51 -8.93
C SER A 215 0.79 -23.59 -10.43
N THR A 216 0.16 -22.57 -10.99
CA THR A 216 -0.01 -22.39 -12.43
C THR A 216 0.33 -20.96 -12.80
N SER A 217 0.90 -20.73 -13.98
CA SER A 217 1.11 -19.36 -14.48
C SER A 217 0.01 -19.04 -15.50
N PRO A 218 -0.92 -18.14 -15.20
CA PRO A 218 -1.96 -17.76 -16.16
C PRO A 218 -1.33 -17.02 -17.35
N MET A 219 -1.62 -17.46 -18.57
CA MET A 219 -1.24 -16.71 -19.76
C MET A 219 -2.13 -15.48 -19.93
N ILE A 220 -1.53 -14.29 -19.92
CA ILE A 220 -2.19 -13.05 -20.32
C ILE A 220 -1.82 -12.75 -21.77
N TYR A 221 -2.80 -12.84 -22.67
CA TYR A 221 -2.59 -12.52 -24.07
C TYR A 221 -2.44 -11.00 -24.28
N GLY A 222 -1.45 -10.61 -25.08
CA GLY A 222 -1.24 -9.21 -25.48
C GLY A 222 -0.44 -8.35 -24.49
N VAL A 223 0.01 -8.91 -23.36
CA VAL A 223 0.90 -8.24 -22.41
C VAL A 223 2.20 -9.03 -22.33
N HIS A 224 3.24 -8.55 -23.01
CA HIS A 224 4.55 -9.23 -23.02
C HIS A 224 5.38 -8.93 -21.78
N HIS A 225 5.25 -7.71 -21.24
CA HIS A 225 5.89 -7.23 -20.02
C HIS A 225 4.98 -6.21 -19.34
N TYR A 226 4.93 -6.21 -18.01
CA TYR A 226 4.27 -5.18 -17.20
C TYR A 226 5.22 -4.70 -16.11
N HIS A 227 5.05 -3.45 -15.68
CA HIS A 227 5.85 -2.86 -14.60
C HIS A 227 5.20 -3.03 -13.22
N GLU A 228 3.87 -2.97 -13.17
CA GLU A 228 3.10 -3.02 -11.94
C GLU A 228 1.74 -3.64 -12.21
N VAL A 229 1.22 -4.38 -11.22
CA VAL A 229 -0.13 -4.94 -11.22
C VAL A 229 -0.80 -4.49 -9.94
N GLU A 230 -1.97 -3.90 -10.10
CA GLU A 230 -2.82 -3.51 -8.99
C GLU A 230 -4.24 -4.03 -9.25
N VAL A 231 -4.91 -4.43 -8.18
CA VAL A 231 -6.32 -4.84 -8.23
C VAL A 231 -7.17 -3.61 -7.96
N TYR A 232 -8.20 -3.40 -8.78
CA TYR A 232 -9.16 -2.32 -8.59
C TYR A 232 -10.58 -2.87 -8.50
N LEU A 233 -11.43 -2.14 -7.76
CA LEU A 233 -12.87 -2.37 -7.78
C LEU A 233 -13.47 -1.48 -8.87
N GLU A 234 -14.29 -2.07 -9.73
CA GLU A 234 -14.98 -1.32 -10.78
C GLU A 234 -15.87 -0.22 -10.18
N SER A 235 -15.82 0.96 -10.78
CA SER A 235 -16.60 2.11 -10.33
C SER A 235 -16.96 3.00 -11.52
N MET A 236 -18.15 3.58 -11.47
CA MET A 236 -18.62 4.58 -12.44
C MET A 236 -18.32 6.03 -12.00
N VAL A 237 -17.58 6.22 -10.90
CA VAL A 237 -17.22 7.56 -10.41
C VAL A 237 -16.17 8.19 -11.31
N SER A 238 -16.51 9.32 -11.94
CA SER A 238 -15.55 10.10 -12.71
C SER A 238 -14.56 10.79 -11.79
N PRO A 239 -13.23 10.73 -12.04
CA PRO A 239 -12.28 11.56 -11.31
C PRO A 239 -12.49 13.06 -11.59
N ASN A 240 -13.25 13.40 -12.64
CA ASN A 240 -13.60 14.75 -13.05
C ASN A 240 -15.01 15.19 -12.60
N SER A 241 -15.71 14.40 -11.77
CA SER A 241 -17.06 14.73 -11.31
C SER A 241 -17.14 15.96 -10.39
N TYR A 242 -16.01 16.31 -9.77
CA TYR A 242 -15.91 17.45 -8.87
C TYR A 242 -15.23 18.62 -9.60
N ASN A 243 -15.97 19.73 -9.71
CA ASN A 243 -15.57 20.98 -10.37
C ASN A 243 -14.55 21.76 -9.55
#